data_AF-A0A0F9T600-F1
#
_entry.id   AF-A0A0F9T600-F1
#
_cell.length_a   1.000
_cell.length_b   1.000
_cell.length_c   1.000
_cell.angle_alpha   90.00
_cell.angle_beta   90.00
_cell.angle_gamma   90.00
#
_symmetry.space_group_name_H-M   'P 1'
#
loop_
_entity.id
_entity.type
_entity.pdbx_description
1 polymer ?
#
loop_
_entity_poly.entity_id
_entity_poly.type
_entity_poly.pdbx_seq_one_letter_code
_entity_poly.pdbx_strand_id
1 'polypeptide(L)'
;MLKSEAALRMRLGKSRMKGHVMKTLATRLALSAAVLAVWVSVSIAEDKIDNPEYQRWAAFEPGASVTMRIVIESQGGKTEMLQTTKLTSKTAAEVTVETSTEMQAGGMTMTSPSQTRVIPAKMDRPPEPADPAAKPKVTQGSEELTIAGKTLQCQWTEMTMVMGGQTVVTKTWQSDQVPGGQVKMVSRMDGPNGSTTTTMELTAFTTGS
;
A
#
# COMPACT_ATOMS: atom_id res chain seq x y z
N MET A 1 -42.74 21.02 25.21
CA MET A 1 -43.78 20.04 25.56
C MET A 1 -43.21 18.65 25.32
N LEU A 2 -42.92 17.93 26.41
CA LEU A 2 -43.50 16.63 26.79
C LEU A 2 -42.90 15.43 26.01
N LYS A 3 -41.95 14.70 26.66
CA LYS A 3 -42.12 13.31 27.19
C LYS A 3 -41.90 12.25 26.07
N SER A 4 -41.24 11.10 26.20
CA SER A 4 -41.03 10.17 27.32
C SER A 4 -40.05 9.04 26.94
N GLU A 5 -39.34 8.57 27.96
CA GLU A 5 -38.72 7.26 28.30
C GLU A 5 -38.77 6.03 27.36
N ALA A 6 -37.67 5.26 27.35
CA ALA A 6 -37.57 3.82 27.75
C ALA A 6 -36.14 3.31 27.44
N ALA A 7 -35.18 3.24 28.38
CA ALA A 7 -34.97 2.23 29.42
C ALA A 7 -34.98 0.76 28.94
N LEU A 8 -33.81 0.21 28.57
CA LEU A 8 -33.57 -1.23 28.57
C LEU A 8 -32.26 -1.57 29.30
N ARG A 9 -32.41 -1.92 30.59
CA ARG A 9 -31.40 -2.59 31.43
C ARG A 9 -31.56 -4.11 31.28
N MET A 10 -30.49 -4.81 30.92
CA MET A 10 -30.28 -6.26 31.16
C MET A 10 -28.81 -6.55 30.83
N ARG A 11 -28.00 -7.33 31.56
CA ARG A 11 -28.13 -8.09 32.80
C ARG A 11 -26.68 -8.44 33.20
N LEU A 12 -26.22 -8.00 34.37
CA LEU A 12 -24.89 -8.34 34.93
C LEU A 12 -24.95 -9.77 35.50
N GLY A 13 -24.27 -10.72 34.85
CA GLY A 13 -24.05 -12.07 35.37
C GLY A 13 -22.81 -12.12 36.26
N LYS A 14 -23.00 -12.05 37.58
CA LYS A 14 -21.99 -12.44 38.58
C LYS A 14 -22.02 -13.96 38.73
N SER A 15 -20.98 -14.67 38.28
CA SER A 15 -20.74 -16.05 38.72
C SER A 15 -19.64 -16.05 39.78
N ARG A 16 -20.01 -16.55 40.96
CA ARG A 16 -19.22 -16.66 42.18
C ARG A 16 -19.03 -18.14 42.44
N MET A 17 -17.84 -18.68 42.27
CA MET A 17 -17.49 -20.02 42.78
C MET A 17 -16.42 -19.91 43.85
N LYS A 18 -16.77 -20.42 45.04
CA LYS A 18 -15.89 -20.60 46.20
C LYS A 18 -15.36 -22.03 46.20
N GLY A 19 -14.07 -22.14 46.52
CA GLY A 19 -13.51 -23.16 47.42
C GLY A 19 -13.27 -24.55 46.85
N HIS A 20 -12.02 -25.02 46.92
CA HIS A 20 -11.60 -25.89 48.01
C HIS A 20 -10.07 -25.94 48.10
N VAL A 21 -9.60 -25.90 49.33
CA VAL A 21 -8.23 -26.16 49.77
C VAL A 21 -8.01 -27.67 49.76
N MET A 22 -6.90 -28.16 49.20
CA MET A 22 -6.32 -29.42 49.67
C MET A 22 -4.80 -29.43 49.50
N LYS A 23 -4.11 -29.57 50.62
CA LYS A 23 -2.66 -29.73 50.72
C LYS A 23 -2.31 -31.22 50.72
N THR A 24 -1.10 -31.52 50.23
CA THR A 24 -0.19 -32.63 50.58
C THR A 24 -0.65 -34.07 50.34
N LEU A 25 0.05 -34.78 49.45
CA LEU A 25 1.02 -35.83 49.82
C LEU A 25 1.78 -36.34 48.58
N ALA A 26 3.09 -36.52 48.72
CA ALA A 26 3.94 -37.24 47.77
C ALA A 26 3.67 -38.75 47.84
N THR A 27 3.86 -39.49 46.74
CA THR A 27 4.57 -40.80 46.67
C THR A 27 4.56 -41.32 45.21
N ARG A 28 5.69 -41.92 44.82
CA ARG A 28 6.08 -42.44 43.51
C ARG A 28 5.31 -43.72 43.11
N LEU A 29 5.02 -43.93 41.81
CA LEU A 29 5.45 -45.09 40.99
C LEU A 29 4.83 -45.05 39.58
N ALA A 30 5.53 -45.69 38.64
CA ALA A 30 5.37 -45.72 37.19
C ALA A 30 4.11 -46.44 36.66
N LEU A 31 3.62 -46.03 35.47
CA LEU A 31 3.47 -46.88 34.26
C LEU A 31 2.79 -46.11 33.10
N SER A 32 3.47 -46.10 31.94
CA SER A 32 3.01 -46.09 30.55
C SER A 32 1.59 -45.62 30.18
N ALA A 33 1.50 -44.51 29.42
CA ALA A 33 0.65 -44.41 28.22
C ALA A 33 1.09 -43.17 27.40
N ALA A 34 1.85 -43.40 26.33
CA ALA A 34 2.14 -42.40 25.32
C ALA A 34 0.86 -42.10 24.54
N VAL A 35 0.29 -40.90 24.73
CA VAL A 35 -0.66 -40.30 23.80
C VAL A 35 0.05 -39.13 23.16
N LEU A 36 0.75 -39.41 22.06
CA LEU A 36 1.24 -38.41 21.12
C LEU A 36 0.01 -37.76 20.48
N ALA A 37 -0.50 -36.70 21.10
CA ALA A 37 -1.42 -35.77 20.45
C ALA A 37 -0.64 -35.03 19.36
N VAL A 38 -0.55 -35.64 18.18
CA VAL A 38 -0.11 -34.96 16.96
C VAL A 38 -1.23 -33.99 16.60
N TRP A 39 -1.10 -32.75 17.08
CA TRP A 39 -1.84 -31.63 16.53
C TRP A 39 -1.30 -31.43 15.11
N VAL A 40 -1.96 -32.03 14.14
CA VAL A 40 -1.80 -31.65 12.73
C VAL A 40 -2.42 -30.26 12.63
N SER A 41 -1.61 -29.24 12.89
CA SER A 41 -1.90 -27.88 12.45
C SER A 41 -1.92 -27.94 10.93
N VAL A 42 -3.11 -28.04 10.34
CA VAL A 42 -3.31 -27.72 8.94
C VAL A 42 -3.00 -26.24 8.83
N SER A 43 -1.74 -25.93 8.52
CA SER A 43 -1.37 -24.61 8.06
C SER A 43 -2.10 -24.43 6.74
N ILE A 44 -3.24 -23.75 6.78
CA ILE A 44 -3.79 -23.10 5.59
C ILE A 44 -2.67 -22.15 5.16
N ALA A 45 -1.91 -22.56 4.14
CA ALA A 45 -0.91 -21.70 3.57
C ALA A 45 -1.64 -20.49 3.00
N GLU A 46 -1.60 -19.38 3.73
CA GLU A 46 -2.05 -18.09 3.21
C GLU A 46 -1.26 -17.86 1.92
N ASP A 47 -1.99 -17.71 0.82
CA ASP A 47 -1.45 -17.64 -0.56
C ASP A 47 -0.81 -16.26 -0.80
N LYS A 48 0.22 -15.98 0.00
CA LYS A 48 0.95 -14.71 0.06
C LYS A 48 2.01 -14.68 -1.03
N ILE A 49 2.01 -13.60 -1.79
CA ILE A 49 3.00 -13.34 -2.85
C ILE A 49 3.97 -12.24 -2.41
N ASP A 50 5.15 -12.19 -3.05
CA ASP A 50 6.09 -11.09 -2.84
C ASP A 50 5.46 -9.76 -3.24
N ASN A 51 5.58 -8.75 -2.38
CA ASN A 51 5.10 -7.42 -2.67
C ASN A 51 6.12 -6.67 -3.54
N PRO A 52 5.82 -6.39 -4.82
CA PRO A 52 6.76 -5.70 -5.70
C PRO A 52 7.08 -4.27 -5.23
N GLU A 53 6.18 -3.63 -4.49
CA GLU A 53 6.44 -2.32 -3.91
C GLU A 53 7.51 -2.37 -2.81
N TYR A 54 7.43 -3.38 -1.93
CA TYR A 54 8.46 -3.60 -0.92
C TYR A 54 9.82 -3.84 -1.57
N GLN A 55 9.90 -4.69 -2.60
CA GLN A 55 11.17 -4.99 -3.28
C GLN A 55 11.82 -3.72 -3.85
N ARG A 56 11.03 -2.82 -4.44
CA ARG A 56 11.50 -1.53 -4.99
C ARG A 56 12.01 -0.56 -3.93
N TRP A 57 11.53 -0.64 -2.69
CA TRP A 57 12.01 0.20 -1.59
C TRP A 57 13.15 -0.44 -0.80
N ALA A 58 13.09 -1.76 -0.59
CA ALA A 58 14.05 -2.52 0.22
C ALA A 58 15.47 -2.53 -0.38
N ALA A 59 15.59 -2.28 -1.69
CA ALA A 59 16.87 -2.09 -2.38
C ALA A 59 17.64 -0.82 -1.93
N PHE A 60 16.99 0.09 -1.21
CA PHE A 60 17.57 1.38 -0.79
C PHE A 60 17.69 1.47 0.73
N GLU A 61 18.56 2.34 1.23
CA GLU A 61 18.74 2.56 2.67
C GLU A 61 17.75 3.59 3.24
N PRO A 62 17.37 3.47 4.53
CA PRO A 62 16.60 4.52 5.20
C PRO A 62 17.20 5.92 4.95
N GLY A 63 16.33 6.89 4.71
CA GLY A 63 16.72 8.22 4.23
C GLY A 63 16.61 8.40 2.71
N ALA A 64 16.48 7.33 1.93
CA ALA A 64 16.13 7.39 0.52
C ALA A 64 14.81 8.13 0.32
N SER A 65 14.71 8.92 -0.74
CA SER A 65 13.51 9.71 -1.02
C SER A 65 13.29 9.93 -2.51
N VAL A 66 12.04 10.18 -2.88
CA VAL A 66 11.63 10.64 -4.21
C VAL A 66 10.69 11.81 -4.07
N THR A 67 10.84 12.80 -4.94
CA THR A 67 9.89 13.90 -5.11
C THR A 67 9.29 13.84 -6.50
N MET A 68 7.97 13.73 -6.55
CA MET A 68 7.18 13.68 -7.77
C MET A 68 6.42 14.98 -7.93
N ARG A 69 6.52 15.60 -9.10
CA ARG A 69 5.61 16.66 -9.53
C ARG A 69 4.37 16.02 -10.12
N ILE A 70 3.21 16.38 -9.58
CA ILE A 70 1.91 15.88 -10.01
C ILE A 70 1.15 17.05 -10.63
N VAL A 71 0.75 16.89 -11.88
CA VAL A 71 -0.12 17.82 -12.61
C VAL A 71 -1.41 17.12 -12.93
N ILE A 72 -2.52 17.72 -12.51
CA ILE A 72 -3.87 17.25 -12.82
C ILE A 72 -4.53 18.31 -13.69
N GLU A 73 -4.94 17.92 -14.89
CA GLU A 73 -5.65 18.76 -15.85
C GLU A 73 -7.06 18.19 -16.04
N SER A 74 -8.09 18.99 -15.72
CA SER A 74 -9.49 18.59 -15.83
C SER A 74 -10.37 19.81 -16.05
N GLN A 75 -11.34 19.71 -16.97
CA GLN A 75 -12.36 20.75 -17.24
C GLN A 75 -11.77 22.17 -17.43
N GLY A 76 -10.62 22.28 -18.09
CA GLY A 76 -9.93 23.55 -18.34
C GLY A 76 -9.15 24.11 -17.14
N GLY A 77 -9.21 23.45 -15.98
CA GLY A 77 -8.37 23.74 -14.82
C GLY A 77 -7.09 22.92 -14.82
N LYS A 78 -6.04 23.49 -14.20
CA LYS A 78 -4.77 22.83 -13.92
C LYS A 78 -4.43 22.98 -12.45
N THR A 79 -4.16 21.85 -11.78
CA THR A 79 -3.68 21.81 -10.41
C THR A 79 -2.31 21.16 -10.38
N GLU A 80 -1.40 21.72 -9.59
CA GLU A 80 -0.03 21.25 -9.45
C GLU A 80 0.33 21.05 -7.98
N MET A 81 0.98 19.93 -7.69
CA MET A 81 1.49 19.61 -6.36
C MET A 81 2.82 18.88 -6.45
N LEU A 82 3.62 18.98 -5.40
CA LEU A 82 4.81 18.16 -5.17
C LEU A 82 4.47 17.12 -4.10
N GLN A 83 4.79 15.87 -4.37
CA GLN A 83 4.67 14.78 -3.41
C GLN A 83 6.07 14.25 -3.13
N THR A 84 6.51 14.31 -1.87
CA THR A 84 7.76 13.69 -1.45
C THR A 84 7.45 12.42 -0.67
N THR A 85 8.09 11.32 -1.02
CA THR A 85 8.00 10.04 -0.28
C THR A 85 9.39 9.64 0.17
N LYS A 86 9.55 9.36 1.47
CA LYS A 86 10.82 9.04 2.10
C LYS A 86 10.76 7.69 2.81
N LEU A 87 11.76 6.85 2.60
CA LEU A 87 11.97 5.62 3.35
C LEU A 87 12.48 5.96 4.75
N THR A 88 11.69 5.68 5.78
CA THR A 88 12.04 6.01 7.18
C THR A 88 12.62 4.81 7.92
N SER A 89 12.20 3.59 7.57
CA SER A 89 12.76 2.35 8.13
C SER A 89 12.66 1.18 7.16
N LYS A 90 13.56 0.22 7.33
CA LYS A 90 13.63 -1.01 6.53
C LYS A 90 13.94 -2.19 7.44
N THR A 91 13.17 -3.26 7.29
CA THR A 91 13.42 -4.57 7.89
C THR A 91 13.19 -5.64 6.83
N ALA A 92 13.51 -6.91 7.13
CA ALA A 92 13.22 -8.02 6.22
C ALA A 92 11.72 -8.29 6.03
N ALA A 93 10.87 -7.81 6.94
CA ALA A 93 9.42 -8.07 6.93
C ALA A 93 8.63 -6.93 6.27
N GLU A 94 9.12 -5.70 6.35
CA GLU A 94 8.42 -4.50 5.90
C GLU A 94 9.35 -3.30 5.78
N VAL A 95 8.90 -2.31 5.01
CA VAL A 95 9.47 -0.96 5.00
C VAL A 95 8.42 0.04 5.46
N THR A 96 8.86 1.14 6.08
CA THR A 96 7.98 2.28 6.39
C THR A 96 8.37 3.45 5.52
N VAL A 97 7.37 4.05 4.88
CA VAL A 97 7.53 5.28 4.11
C VAL A 97 6.70 6.40 4.71
N GLU A 98 7.21 7.62 4.62
CA GLU A 98 6.52 8.85 4.98
C GLU A 98 6.29 9.67 3.70
N THR A 99 5.05 10.08 3.48
CA THR A 99 4.66 10.88 2.32
C THR A 99 4.15 12.25 2.76
N SER A 100 4.71 13.32 2.18
CA SER A 100 4.20 14.68 2.32
C SER A 100 3.75 15.22 0.95
N THR A 101 2.82 16.17 0.98
CA THR A 101 2.32 16.82 -0.23
C THR A 101 2.27 18.33 -0.05
N GLU A 102 2.83 19.04 -1.02
CA GLU A 102 2.81 20.49 -1.11
C GLU A 102 1.99 20.90 -2.33
N MET A 103 0.94 21.67 -2.12
CA MET A 103 0.10 22.21 -3.19
C MET A 103 0.38 23.70 -3.35
N GLN A 104 0.56 24.16 -4.59
CA GLN A 104 0.65 25.58 -4.89
C GLN A 104 -0.69 26.09 -5.42
N ALA A 105 -1.30 27.05 -4.72
CA ALA A 105 -2.56 27.66 -5.12
C ALA A 105 -2.54 29.16 -4.83
N GLY A 106 -2.75 29.99 -5.87
CA GLY A 106 -2.83 31.44 -5.72
C GLY A 106 -1.57 32.11 -5.15
N GLY A 107 -0.38 31.56 -5.43
CA GLY A 107 0.89 32.06 -4.90
C GLY A 107 1.18 31.67 -3.44
N MET A 108 0.30 30.88 -2.81
CA MET A 108 0.52 30.30 -1.49
C MET A 108 0.89 28.82 -1.61
N THR A 109 1.84 28.38 -0.78
CA THR A 109 2.16 26.97 -0.60
C THR A 109 1.38 26.41 0.58
N MET A 110 0.58 25.38 0.35
CA MET A 110 -0.14 24.64 1.37
C MET A 110 0.50 23.26 1.53
N THR A 111 1.07 22.99 2.70
CA THR A 111 1.66 21.68 3.02
C THR A 111 0.65 20.85 3.81
N SER A 112 0.38 19.64 3.33
CA SER A 112 -0.41 18.65 4.07
C SER A 112 0.46 17.95 5.11
N PRO A 113 -0.09 17.59 6.30
CA PRO A 113 0.62 16.76 7.26
C PRO A 113 1.14 15.48 6.61
N SER A 114 2.35 15.06 6.99
CA SER A 114 2.91 13.83 6.46
C SER A 114 2.12 12.60 6.91
N GLN A 115 1.98 11.64 6.01
CA GLN A 115 1.31 10.37 6.24
C GLN A 115 2.34 9.25 6.25
N THR A 116 2.29 8.41 7.28
CA THR A 116 3.14 7.23 7.36
C THR A 116 2.38 6.00 6.85
N ARG A 117 3.06 5.17 6.05
CA ARG A 117 2.53 3.90 5.57
C ARG A 117 3.57 2.79 5.69
N VAL A 118 3.12 1.64 6.18
CA VAL A 118 3.92 0.41 6.22
C VAL A 118 3.63 -0.40 4.96
N ILE A 119 4.69 -0.88 4.32
CA ILE A 119 4.64 -1.70 3.10
C ILE A 119 5.23 -3.07 3.46
N PRO A 120 4.40 -4.12 3.57
CA PRO A 120 4.88 -5.44 3.96
C PRO A 120 5.63 -6.11 2.80
N ALA A 121 6.58 -6.99 3.13
CA ALA A 121 7.34 -7.78 2.16
C ALA A 121 6.48 -8.80 1.40
N LYS A 122 5.38 -9.22 2.03
CA LYS A 122 4.39 -10.14 1.46
C LYS A 122 3.02 -9.48 1.43
N MET A 123 2.26 -9.76 0.40
CA MET A 123 0.87 -9.30 0.27
C MET A 123 -0.03 -10.45 -0.17
N ASP A 124 -1.31 -10.32 0.10
CA ASP A 124 -2.30 -11.26 -0.41
C ASP A 124 -2.35 -11.19 -1.94
N ARG A 125 -2.45 -12.34 -2.59
CA ARG A 125 -2.65 -12.40 -4.04
C ARG A 125 -3.94 -11.65 -4.39
N PRO A 126 -3.90 -10.65 -5.30
CA PRO A 126 -5.10 -10.00 -5.77
C PRO A 126 -6.06 -11.04 -6.37
N PRO A 127 -7.38 -10.91 -6.17
CA PRO A 127 -8.34 -11.82 -6.76
C PRO A 127 -8.21 -11.79 -8.28
N GLU A 128 -8.33 -12.96 -8.91
CA GLU A 128 -8.35 -13.01 -10.38
C GLU A 128 -9.57 -12.24 -10.91
N PRO A 129 -9.44 -11.54 -12.05
CA PRO A 129 -10.58 -10.87 -12.67
C PRO A 129 -11.72 -11.86 -12.91
N ALA A 130 -12.93 -11.52 -12.45
CA ALA A 130 -14.11 -12.38 -12.63
C ALA A 130 -14.49 -12.57 -14.12
N ASP A 131 -14.08 -11.64 -14.99
CA ASP A 131 -14.29 -11.71 -16.43
C ASP A 131 -12.93 -11.78 -17.17
N PRO A 132 -12.58 -12.93 -17.76
CA PRO A 132 -11.34 -13.09 -18.53
C PRO A 132 -11.36 -12.35 -19.88
N ALA A 133 -12.51 -11.82 -20.33
CA ALA A 133 -12.63 -11.04 -21.56
C ALA A 133 -12.31 -9.54 -21.35
N ALA A 134 -12.33 -9.05 -20.11
CA ALA A 134 -11.95 -7.68 -19.75
C ALA A 134 -10.44 -7.49 -19.56
N LYS A 135 -9.60 -8.20 -20.34
CA LYS A 135 -8.15 -8.06 -20.24
C LYS A 135 -7.74 -6.68 -20.74
N PRO A 136 -7.00 -5.90 -19.93
CA PRO A 136 -6.51 -4.61 -20.38
C PRO A 136 -5.56 -4.80 -21.55
N LYS A 137 -5.59 -3.87 -22.51
CA LYS A 137 -4.59 -3.83 -23.58
C LYS A 137 -3.30 -3.30 -22.98
N VAL A 138 -2.26 -4.13 -22.94
CA VAL A 138 -0.95 -3.77 -22.38
C VAL A 138 0.10 -3.72 -23.48
N THR A 139 0.86 -2.63 -23.54
CA THR A 139 2.07 -2.48 -24.36
C THR A 139 3.25 -2.12 -23.47
N GLN A 140 4.46 -2.48 -23.88
CA GLN A 140 5.67 -2.31 -23.09
C GLN A 140 6.83 -1.86 -23.98
N GLY A 141 7.84 -1.24 -23.37
CA GLY A 141 9.08 -0.90 -24.04
C GLY A 141 10.11 -0.33 -23.07
N SER A 142 11.24 0.09 -23.62
CA SER A 142 12.33 0.72 -22.87
C SER A 142 12.66 2.06 -23.48
N GLU A 143 13.04 3.03 -22.65
CA GLU A 143 13.56 4.33 -23.10
C GLU A 143 14.47 4.94 -22.05
N GLU A 144 15.37 5.82 -22.48
CA GLU A 144 16.21 6.62 -21.60
C GLU A 144 15.52 7.94 -21.25
N LEU A 145 15.45 8.26 -19.96
CA LEU A 145 14.90 9.52 -19.47
C LEU A 145 15.98 10.29 -18.70
N THR A 146 16.16 11.58 -19.05
CA THR A 146 17.03 12.47 -18.30
C THR A 146 16.21 13.25 -17.28
N ILE A 147 16.39 12.96 -15.99
CA ILE A 147 15.68 13.59 -14.89
C ILE A 147 16.67 14.06 -13.84
N ALA A 148 16.53 15.31 -13.37
CA ALA A 148 17.43 15.91 -12.39
C ALA A 148 18.92 15.80 -12.77
N GLY A 149 19.22 15.88 -14.07
CA GLY A 149 20.58 15.76 -14.61
C GLY A 149 21.17 14.34 -14.59
N LYS A 150 20.36 13.31 -14.28
CA LYS A 150 20.75 11.90 -14.35
C LYS A 150 20.02 11.23 -15.52
N THR A 151 20.74 10.48 -16.33
CA THR A 151 20.15 9.61 -17.36
C THR A 151 19.75 8.28 -16.72
N LEU A 152 18.47 7.96 -16.79
CA LEU A 152 17.88 6.76 -16.20
C LEU A 152 17.42 5.81 -17.31
N GLN A 153 17.85 4.55 -17.23
CA GLN A 153 17.27 3.48 -18.04
C GLN A 153 15.88 3.15 -17.48
N CYS A 154 14.85 3.38 -18.29
CA CYS A 154 13.47 3.21 -17.87
C CYS A 154 12.79 2.11 -18.70
N GLN A 155 12.05 1.26 -18.01
CA GLN A 155 11.05 0.38 -18.63
C GLN A 155 9.70 1.07 -18.52
N TRP A 156 8.92 1.09 -19.60
CA TRP A 156 7.57 1.61 -19.58
C TRP A 156 6.55 0.53 -19.88
N THR A 157 5.40 0.65 -19.23
CA THR A 157 4.20 -0.14 -19.52
C THR A 157 3.04 0.82 -19.73
N GLU A 158 2.30 0.62 -20.81
CA GLU A 158 1.05 1.34 -21.09
C GLU A 158 -0.10 0.36 -21.05
N MET A 159 -1.16 0.74 -20.33
CA MET A 159 -2.34 -0.06 -20.10
C MET A 159 -3.56 0.76 -20.51
N THR A 160 -4.42 0.18 -21.36
CA THR A 160 -5.74 0.73 -21.67
C THR A 160 -6.82 -0.19 -21.12
N MET A 161 -7.75 0.38 -20.36
CA MET A 161 -8.90 -0.32 -19.79
C MET A 161 -10.18 0.51 -19.94
N VAL A 162 -11.32 -0.16 -20.03
CA VAL A 162 -12.65 0.48 -20.02
C VAL A 162 -13.35 0.10 -18.72
N MET A 163 -13.73 1.09 -17.92
CA MET A 163 -14.41 0.89 -16.64
C MET A 163 -15.61 1.83 -16.55
N GLY A 164 -16.81 1.30 -16.35
CA GLY A 164 -18.02 2.13 -16.20
C GLY A 164 -18.32 3.06 -17.40
N GLY A 165 -17.96 2.64 -18.62
CA GLY A 165 -18.11 3.46 -19.83
C GLY A 165 -17.04 4.56 -19.98
N GLN A 166 -16.02 4.57 -19.14
CA GLN A 166 -14.88 5.47 -19.24
C GLN A 166 -13.66 4.72 -19.75
N THR A 167 -12.89 5.33 -20.64
CA THR A 167 -11.61 4.78 -21.11
C THR A 167 -10.50 5.36 -20.27
N VAL A 168 -9.69 4.50 -19.64
CA VAL A 168 -8.51 4.87 -18.88
C VAL A 168 -7.27 4.35 -19.60
N VAL A 169 -6.37 5.26 -19.98
CA VAL A 169 -5.06 4.94 -20.53
C VAL A 169 -4.01 5.39 -19.53
N THR A 170 -3.23 4.47 -19.00
CA THR A 170 -2.15 4.76 -18.06
C THR A 170 -0.83 4.25 -18.61
N LYS A 171 0.14 5.14 -18.80
CA LYS A 171 1.53 4.79 -19.11
C LYS A 171 2.40 5.10 -17.90
N THR A 172 3.19 4.13 -17.46
CA THR A 172 4.07 4.24 -16.30
C THR A 172 5.49 3.89 -16.72
N TRP A 173 6.46 4.70 -16.30
CA TRP A 173 7.88 4.48 -16.47
C TRP A 173 8.50 4.14 -15.13
N GLN A 174 9.34 3.12 -15.13
CA GLN A 174 9.98 2.58 -13.95
C GLN A 174 11.48 2.38 -14.16
N SER A 175 12.25 2.58 -13.10
CA SER A 175 13.70 2.35 -13.08
C SER A 175 14.14 1.84 -11.71
N ASP A 176 14.95 0.78 -11.69
CA ASP A 176 15.48 0.19 -10.45
C ASP A 176 16.50 1.10 -9.74
N GLN A 177 16.91 2.20 -10.36
CA GLN A 177 17.81 3.19 -9.78
C GLN A 177 17.08 4.22 -8.90
N VAL A 178 15.75 4.22 -8.91
CA VAL A 178 14.91 5.20 -8.21
C VAL A 178 14.20 4.52 -7.03
N PRO A 179 14.23 5.08 -5.81
CA PRO A 179 13.49 4.52 -4.67
C PRO A 179 11.99 4.41 -4.96
N GLY A 180 11.41 3.23 -4.72
CA GLY A 180 10.01 2.95 -5.10
C GLY A 180 9.79 2.75 -6.59
N GLY A 181 10.82 2.97 -7.42
CA GLY A 181 10.93 2.62 -8.82
C GLY A 181 10.11 3.44 -9.81
N GLN A 182 9.27 4.38 -9.38
CA GLN A 182 8.46 5.19 -10.30
C GLN A 182 9.20 6.42 -10.78
N VAL A 183 9.30 6.60 -12.10
CA VAL A 183 10.00 7.71 -12.75
C VAL A 183 9.01 8.70 -13.36
N LYS A 184 8.00 8.19 -14.06
CA LYS A 184 6.96 8.98 -14.69
C LYS A 184 5.67 8.19 -14.75
N MET A 185 4.55 8.88 -14.76
CA MET A 185 3.25 8.31 -15.08
C MET A 185 2.42 9.34 -15.82
N VAL A 186 1.73 8.92 -16.86
CA VAL A 186 0.70 9.69 -17.53
C VAL A 186 -0.55 8.84 -17.52
N SER A 187 -1.60 9.32 -16.85
CA SER A 187 -2.90 8.68 -16.81
C SER A 187 -3.92 9.60 -17.42
N ARG A 188 -4.63 9.14 -18.46
CA ARG A 188 -5.73 9.85 -19.10
C ARG A 188 -7.00 9.06 -18.87
N MET A 189 -8.02 9.74 -18.36
CA MET A 189 -9.36 9.21 -18.20
C MET A 189 -10.32 10.02 -19.06
N ASP A 190 -10.95 9.38 -20.03
CA ASP A 190 -11.96 9.97 -20.91
C ASP A 190 -13.35 9.47 -20.50
N GLY A 191 -14.29 10.39 -20.28
CA GLY A 191 -15.68 10.07 -19.94
C GLY A 191 -16.69 11.10 -20.47
N PRO A 192 -17.99 10.91 -20.18
CA PRO A 192 -19.06 11.78 -20.69
C PRO A 192 -18.93 13.26 -20.32
N ASN A 193 -18.26 13.55 -19.20
CA ASN A 193 -18.07 14.90 -18.67
C ASN A 193 -16.70 15.51 -19.06
N GLY A 194 -16.01 14.92 -20.05
CA GLY A 194 -14.70 15.38 -20.53
C GLY A 194 -13.55 14.45 -20.12
N SER A 195 -12.33 14.93 -20.38
CA SER A 195 -11.10 14.20 -20.10
C SER A 195 -10.37 14.76 -18.87
N THR A 196 -9.84 13.88 -18.04
CA THR A 196 -8.89 14.23 -16.98
C THR A 196 -7.53 13.59 -17.29
N THR A 197 -6.48 14.40 -17.27
CA THR A 197 -5.09 13.91 -17.42
C THR A 197 -4.34 14.15 -16.13
N THR A 198 -3.72 13.10 -15.60
CA THR A 198 -2.81 13.16 -14.46
C THR A 198 -1.42 12.78 -14.92
N THR A 199 -0.47 13.72 -14.81
CA THR A 199 0.95 13.49 -15.07
C THR A 199 1.70 13.52 -13.76
N MET A 200 2.43 12.45 -13.45
CA MET A 200 3.40 12.40 -12.36
C MET A 200 4.79 12.31 -12.96
N GLU A 201 5.72 13.14 -12.52
CA GLU A 201 7.08 13.15 -13.03
C GLU A 201 8.07 13.33 -11.88
N LEU A 202 9.08 12.46 -11.84
CA LEU A 202 10.15 12.57 -10.88
C LEU A 202 10.90 13.89 -11.10
N THR A 203 11.11 14.65 -10.03
CA THR A 203 11.87 15.91 -10.07
C THR A 203 13.14 15.84 -9.24
N ALA A 204 13.19 14.98 -8.23
CA ALA A 204 14.37 14.74 -7.41
C ALA A 204 14.29 13.37 -6.73
N PHE A 205 15.46 12.79 -6.42
CA PHE A 205 15.54 11.60 -5.56
C PHE A 205 16.90 11.49 -4.87
N THR A 206 16.93 10.74 -3.76
CA THR A 206 18.13 10.36 -3.02
C THR A 206 18.09 8.87 -2.70
N THR A 207 19.23 8.18 -2.67
CA THR A 207 19.29 6.72 -2.46
C THR A 207 19.47 6.30 -1.00
N GLY A 208 19.47 7.25 -0.07
CA GLY A 208 19.85 7.03 1.33
C GLY A 208 21.36 7.10 1.54
N SER A 209 21.78 7.30 2.78
CA SER A 209 23.18 7.41 3.22
C SER A 209 23.39 6.69 4.54
#